data_AF-A0A2C6U3W6-F1
#
_entry.id   AF-A0A2C6U3W6-F1
#
_cell.length_a   1.000
_cell.length_b   1.000
_cell.length_c   1.000
_cell.angle_alpha   90.00
_cell.angle_beta   90.00
_cell.angle_gamma   90.00
#
_symmetry.space_group_name_H-M   'P 1'
#
loop_
_entity.id
_entity.type
_entity.pdbx_description
1 polymer ?
#
loop_
_entity_poly.entity_id
_entity_poly.type
_entity_poly.pdbx_seq_one_letter_code
_entity_poly.pdbx_strand_id
1 'polypeptide(L)'
;MGSKCGKAIFDFIIILGITFVVATILNLFGTNIGLNKYAEKLRHIELFNIYHNKKLNGLITVGVILALLSSLHTLFFEKEEKA
;
A
#
# COMPACT_ATOMS: atom_id res chain seq x y z
N MET A 1 10.58 -15.73 16.72
CA MET A 1 9.78 -14.51 17.03
C MET A 1 10.42 -13.21 16.51
N GLY A 2 11.74 -12.98 16.68
CA GLY A 2 12.41 -11.76 16.19
C GLY A 2 12.50 -11.63 14.65
N SER A 3 12.64 -12.72 13.89
CA SER A 3 12.78 -12.65 12.42
C SER A 3 11.47 -12.28 11.72
N LYS A 4 10.32 -12.73 12.25
CA LYS A 4 8.99 -12.48 11.69
C LYS A 4 8.56 -11.02 11.78
N CYS A 5 8.76 -10.40 12.95
CA CYS A 5 8.46 -8.97 13.10
C CYS A 5 9.35 -8.11 12.18
N GLY A 6 10.65 -8.44 12.08
CA GLY A 6 11.57 -7.74 11.17
C GLY A 6 11.13 -7.86 9.71
N LYS A 7 10.74 -9.06 9.27
CA LYS A 7 10.24 -9.30 7.91
C LYS A 7 8.92 -8.56 7.64
N ALA A 8 7.97 -8.61 8.57
CA ALA A 8 6.69 -7.90 8.45
C ALA A 8 6.86 -6.38 8.33
N ILE A 9 7.80 -5.81 9.09
CA ILE A 9 8.14 -4.37 9.02
C ILE A 9 8.82 -4.05 7.69
N PHE A 10 9.75 -4.90 7.25
CA PHE A 10 10.44 -4.71 5.97
C PHE A 10 9.46 -4.73 4.79
N ASP A 11 8.56 -5.72 4.74
CA ASP A 11 7.53 -5.82 3.71
C ASP A 11 6.58 -4.62 3.75
N PHE A 12 6.21 -4.15 4.95
CA PHE A 12 5.40 -2.94 5.13
C PHE A 12 6.05 -1.72 4.47
N ILE A 13 7.33 -1.49 4.77
CA ILE A 13 8.11 -0.35 4.26
C ILE A 13 8.27 -0.44 2.75
N ILE A 14 8.55 -1.64 2.21
CA ILE A 14 8.67 -1.87 0.76
C ILE A 14 7.36 -1.54 0.05
N ILE A 15 6.23 -2.06 0.53
CA ILE A 15 4.92 -1.83 -0.09
C ILE A 15 4.55 -0.33 -0.05
N LEU A 16 4.80 0.35 1.08
CA LEU A 16 4.63 1.80 1.19
C LEU A 16 5.51 2.56 0.20
N GLY A 17 6.79 2.22 0.11
CA GLY A 17 7.73 2.84 -0.81
C GLY A 17 7.31 2.70 -2.27
N ILE A 18 6.96 1.48 -2.70
CA ILE A 18 6.48 1.21 -4.06
C ILE A 18 5.19 2.00 -4.33
N THR A 19 4.24 1.99 -3.40
CA THR A 19 2.97 2.73 -3.56
C THR A 19 3.23 4.22 -3.74
N PHE A 20 4.15 4.79 -2.95
CA PHE A 20 4.49 6.21 -3.05
C PHE A 20 5.18 6.56 -4.37
N VAL A 21 6.13 5.71 -4.82
CA VAL A 21 6.81 5.87 -6.11
C VAL A 21 5.80 5.78 -7.26
N VAL A 22 4.94 4.77 -7.25
CA VAL A 22 3.88 4.60 -8.26
C VAL A 22 2.94 5.81 -8.26
N ALA A 23 2.46 6.26 -7.09
CA ALA A 23 1.62 7.45 -6.99
C ALA A 23 2.30 8.71 -7.54
N THR A 24 3.59 8.89 -7.25
CA THR A 24 4.40 10.01 -7.76
C THR A 24 4.52 9.96 -9.28
N ILE A 25 4.80 8.79 -9.85
CA ILE A 25 4.86 8.58 -11.30
C ILE A 25 3.50 8.89 -11.93
N LEU A 26 2.39 8.38 -11.39
CA LEU A 26 1.06 8.68 -11.92
C LEU A 26 0.74 10.18 -11.88
N ASN A 27 1.16 10.86 -10.80
CA ASN A 27 1.00 12.30 -10.67
C ASN A 27 1.78 13.07 -11.76
N LEU A 28 3.00 12.63 -12.06
CA LEU A 28 3.87 13.25 -13.07
C LEU A 28 3.36 13.05 -14.50
N PHE A 29 2.88 11.85 -14.84
CA PHE A 29 2.40 11.54 -16.18
C PHE A 29 0.95 11.96 -16.43
N GLY A 30 0.22 12.43 -15.40
CA GLY A 30 -1.20 12.74 -15.50
C GLY A 30 -2.06 11.52 -15.88
N THR A 31 -1.50 10.31 -15.78
CA THR A 31 -2.10 9.09 -16.30
C THR A 31 -3.24 8.63 -15.39
N ASN A 32 -4.45 8.64 -15.94
CA ASN A 32 -5.61 7.97 -15.36
C ASN A 32 -5.47 6.44 -15.53
N ILE A 33 -4.62 5.80 -14.71
CA ILE A 33 -4.52 4.33 -14.74
C ILE A 33 -5.84 3.74 -14.23
N GLY A 34 -6.43 2.86 -15.05
CA GLY A 34 -7.72 2.19 -14.83
C GLY A 34 -7.81 1.26 -13.60
N LEU A 35 -6.87 1.33 -12.65
CA LEU A 35 -7.04 0.84 -11.26
C LEU A 35 -8.19 1.56 -10.51
N ASN A 36 -8.70 2.61 -11.16
CA ASN A 36 -9.74 3.53 -10.74
C ASN A 36 -11.00 2.85 -10.18
N LYS A 37 -11.46 1.66 -10.57
CA LYS A 37 -12.75 1.15 -10.05
C LYS A 37 -12.78 0.96 -8.52
N TYR A 38 -11.69 0.46 -7.93
CA TYR A 38 -11.58 0.28 -6.48
C TYR A 38 -11.01 1.54 -5.81
N ALA A 39 -10.02 2.18 -6.43
CA ALA A 39 -9.47 3.43 -5.94
C ALA A 39 -10.49 4.59 -5.94
N GLU A 40 -11.45 4.61 -6.86
CA GLU A 40 -12.54 5.59 -6.97
C GLU A 40 -13.65 5.34 -5.95
N LYS A 41 -13.89 4.08 -5.57
CA LYS A 41 -14.73 3.76 -4.41
C LYS A 41 -14.07 4.19 -3.10
N LEU A 42 -12.76 3.94 -2.98
CA LEU A 42 -11.97 4.31 -1.81
C LEU A 42 -11.66 5.83 -1.76
N ARG A 43 -11.73 6.52 -2.91
CA ARG A 43 -11.64 7.98 -3.02
C ARG A 43 -12.63 8.71 -2.13
N HIS A 44 -13.79 8.11 -1.91
CA HIS A 44 -14.85 8.68 -1.09
C HIS A 44 -14.61 8.55 0.41
N ILE A 45 -13.66 7.70 0.81
CA ILE A 45 -13.38 7.40 2.21
C ILE A 45 -12.37 8.41 2.81
N GLU A 46 -11.75 9.27 1.99
CA GLU A 46 -10.87 10.40 2.40
C GLU A 46 -9.90 10.10 3.58
N LEU A 47 -9.47 8.84 3.74
CA LEU A 47 -8.62 8.43 4.87
C LEU A 47 -7.23 9.12 4.86
N PHE A 48 -6.71 9.39 3.66
CA PHE A 48 -5.42 10.05 3.47
C PHE A 48 -5.55 11.11 2.37
N ASN A 49 -5.46 12.40 2.71
CA ASN A 49 -5.57 13.51 1.76
C ASN A 49 -4.20 14.16 1.48
N ILE A 50 -3.26 13.36 0.97
CA ILE A 50 -1.85 13.77 0.77
C ILE A 50 -1.64 14.46 -0.59
N TYR A 51 -2.41 14.05 -1.60
CA TYR A 51 -2.35 14.59 -2.96
C TYR A 51 -3.62 15.37 -3.29
N HIS A 52 -3.49 16.43 -4.10
CA HIS A 52 -4.64 17.21 -4.58
C HIS A 52 -5.57 16.38 -5.48
N ASN A 53 -5.00 15.37 -6.17
CA ASN A 53 -5.78 14.42 -6.96
C ASN A 53 -6.35 13.32 -6.06
N LYS A 54 -7.67 13.35 -5.87
CA LYS A 54 -8.37 12.36 -5.05
C LYS A 54 -8.13 10.89 -5.49
N LYS A 55 -7.82 10.63 -6.76
CA LYS A 55 -7.48 9.26 -7.23
C LYS A 55 -6.14 8.76 -6.69
N LEU A 56 -5.15 9.64 -6.57
CA LEU A 56 -3.87 9.32 -5.95
C LEU A 56 -4.03 9.02 -4.46
N ASN A 57 -4.91 9.75 -3.78
CA ASN A 57 -5.27 9.47 -2.38
C ASN A 57 -5.89 8.08 -2.22
N GLY A 58 -6.77 7.69 -3.15
CA GLY A 58 -7.32 6.33 -3.20
C GLY A 58 -6.21 5.28 -3.39
N LEU A 59 -5.23 5.54 -4.26
CA LEU A 59 -4.10 4.64 -4.49
C LEU A 59 -3.18 4.49 -3.27
N ILE A 60 -2.86 5.59 -2.59
CA ILE A 60 -2.12 5.57 -1.32
C ILE A 60 -2.87 4.75 -0.27
N THR A 61 -4.19 4.97 -0.16
CA THR A 61 -5.04 4.23 0.77
C THR A 61 -5.01 2.72 0.48
N VAL A 62 -5.08 2.32 -0.78
CA VAL A 62 -4.95 0.90 -1.18
C VAL A 62 -3.58 0.35 -0.78
N GLY A 63 -2.49 1.08 -1.04
CA GLY A 63 -1.15 0.64 -0.68
C GLY A 63 -0.96 0.48 0.83
N VAL A 64 -1.54 1.37 1.63
CA VAL A 64 -1.54 1.26 3.11
C VAL A 64 -2.31 0.02 3.56
N ILE A 65 -3.49 -0.24 2.99
CA ILE A 65 -4.28 -1.43 3.34
C ILE A 65 -3.53 -2.72 2.96
N LEU A 66 -2.90 -2.75 1.78
CA LEU A 66 -2.08 -3.88 1.33
C LEU A 66 -0.87 -4.10 2.23
N ALA A 67 -0.19 -3.02 2.65
CA ALA A 67 0.94 -3.11 3.56
C ALA A 67 0.51 -3.70 4.91
N LEU A 68 -0.61 -3.25 5.47
CA LEU A 68 -1.18 -3.79 6.71
C LEU A 68 -1.55 -5.28 6.56
N LEU A 69 -2.24 -5.64 5.47
CA LEU A 69 -2.60 -7.03 5.19
C LEU A 69 -1.36 -7.93 5.05
N SER A 70 -0.32 -7.45 4.35
CA SER A 70 0.94 -8.18 4.19
C SER A 70 1.64 -8.39 5.53
N SER A 71 1.75 -7.35 6.36
CA SER A 71 2.36 -7.47 7.69
C SER A 71 1.58 -8.41 8.60
N LEU A 72 0.24 -8.35 8.58
CA LEU A 72 -0.61 -9.28 9.32
C LEU A 72 -0.44 -10.71 8.81
N HIS A 73 -0.37 -10.91 7.49
CA HIS A 73 -0.14 -12.23 6.91
C HIS A 73 1.21 -12.81 7.36
N THR A 74 2.29 -12.02 7.30
CA THR A 74 3.61 -12.45 7.76
C THR A 74 3.66 -12.74 9.27
N LEU A 75 2.93 -11.98 10.09
CA LEU A 75 2.89 -12.20 11.54
C LEU A 75 2.06 -13.43 11.93
N PHE A 76 0.90 -13.63 11.31
CA PHE A 76 -0.07 -14.64 11.74
C PHE A 76 -0.04 -15.93 10.92
N PHE A 77 0.29 -15.87 9.63
CA PHE A 77 0.12 -16.98 8.69
C PHE A 77 1.44 -17.55 8.16
N GLU A 78 2.51 -16.75 8.14
CA GLU A 78 3.83 -17.25 7.75
C GLU A 78 4.37 -18.15 8.87
N LYS A 79 4.39 -19.47 8.67
CA LYS A 79 5.13 -20.37 9.55
C LYS A 79 6.62 -20.02 9.44
N GLU A 80 7.35 -20.01 10.56
CA GLU A 80 8.81 -19.92 10.47
C GLU A 80 9.24 -21.13 9.64
N GLU A 81 9.65 -20.90 8.39
CA GLU A 81 10.37 -21.89 7.62
C GLU A 81 11.65 -22.13 8.40
N LYS A 82 11.64 -23.20 9.21
CA LYS A 82 12.84 -23.70 9.85
C LYS A 82 13.76 -24.16 8.72
N ALA A 83 14.69 -23.29 8.36
CA ALA A 83 15.94 -23.72 7.74
C ALA A 83 16.68 -24.64 8.72
#